data_AF-A0A7S1ZP76-F1
#
_entry.id   AF-A0A7S1ZP76-F1
#
_cell.length_a   1.000
_cell.length_b   1.000
_cell.length_c   1.000
_cell.angle_alpha   90.00
_cell.angle_beta   90.00
_cell.angle_gamma   90.00
#
_symmetry.space_group_name_H-M   'P 1'
#
loop_
_entity.id
_entity.type
_entity.pdbx_description
1 polymer ?
#
loop_
_entity_poly.entity_id
_entity_poly.type
_entity_poly.pdbx_seq_one_letter_code
_entity_poly.pdbx_strand_id
1 'polypeptide(L)'
;ENSAKTLHTLLSRSAMVGGSPFILGRASVLAFIASRSTRPIGPPVLGNRAFTSTSSLHATNFLLKYDYVPDVLEKRGPYRAGHLDLAKQLISEGRCLSGGPTGDPGMEIPTGALFVFTDLDAAKTFVAGDPYIEHGIVTGHSIEEWNVVVQKE
;
A
#
# COMPACT_ATOMS: atom_id res chain seq x y z
N GLU A 1 51.65 18.95 -1.07
CA GLU A 1 51.84 17.58 -0.57
C GLU A 1 50.53 16.82 -0.74
N ASN A 2 50.27 16.19 -1.87
CA ASN A 2 50.85 14.97 -2.40
C ASN A 2 50.62 13.75 -1.49
N SER A 3 49.51 13.04 -1.71
CA SER A 3 49.53 11.58 -1.67
C SER A 3 48.31 10.98 -2.37
N ALA A 4 48.45 10.82 -3.69
CA ALA A 4 47.72 9.85 -4.47
C ALA A 4 48.08 8.42 -4.01
N LYS A 5 47.13 7.49 -4.08
CA LYS A 5 47.39 6.06 -4.26
C LYS A 5 46.18 5.37 -4.89
N THR A 6 46.22 5.43 -6.22
CA THR A 6 45.61 4.50 -7.19
C THR A 6 45.92 3.05 -6.84
N LEU A 7 44.92 2.16 -6.94
CA LEU A 7 45.16 0.74 -7.21
C LEU A 7 44.30 0.27 -8.37
N HIS A 8 44.99 -0.44 -9.26
CA HIS A 8 44.65 -0.80 -10.62
C HIS A 8 44.31 -2.31 -10.63
N THR A 9 43.38 -2.69 -11.53
CA THR A 9 43.41 -3.92 -12.33
C THR A 9 43.38 -5.29 -11.63
N LEU A 10 42.38 -6.10 -12.00
CA LEU A 10 42.64 -7.42 -12.60
C LEU A 10 41.43 -7.90 -13.43
N LEU A 11 41.69 -7.97 -14.73
CA LEU A 11 40.94 -8.76 -15.70
C LEU A 11 41.00 -10.24 -15.31
N SER A 12 39.88 -10.95 -15.44
CA SER A 12 39.90 -12.38 -15.76
C SER A 12 39.07 -12.64 -17.00
N ARG A 13 39.80 -12.97 -18.07
CA ARG A 13 39.30 -13.65 -19.26
C ARG A 13 38.96 -15.09 -18.90
N SER A 14 37.87 -15.62 -19.43
CA SER A 14 37.84 -17.01 -19.85
C SER A 14 36.95 -17.17 -21.07
N ALA A 15 37.44 -17.96 -22.01
CA ALA A 15 36.93 -18.13 -23.36
C ALA A 15 36.44 -19.57 -23.55
N MET A 16 35.77 -19.80 -24.69
CA MET A 16 35.61 -21.10 -25.39
C MET A 16 34.52 -22.03 -24.81
N VAL A 17 33.73 -22.81 -25.54
CA VAL A 17 33.65 -23.23 -26.96
C VAL A 17 32.34 -24.03 -27.17
N GLY A 18 31.83 -24.09 -28.42
CA GLY A 18 30.98 -25.18 -28.94
C GLY A 18 29.46 -24.88 -28.97
N GLY A 19 28.73 -24.87 -30.07
CA GLY A 19 28.96 -25.40 -31.42
C GLY A 19 28.33 -26.79 -31.61
N SER A 20 27.06 -26.86 -32.02
CA SER A 20 26.60 -27.64 -33.20
C SER A 20 25.07 -27.58 -33.41
N PRO A 21 24.59 -27.78 -34.65
CA PRO A 21 23.22 -27.49 -35.12
C PRO A 21 22.44 -28.77 -35.50
N PHE A 22 21.28 -28.61 -36.20
CA PHE A 22 20.64 -29.59 -37.12
C PHE A 22 19.82 -30.74 -36.43
N ILE A 23 18.67 -31.30 -36.88
CA ILE A 23 17.85 -31.34 -38.13
C ILE A 23 16.40 -31.81 -37.79
N LEU A 24 15.42 -31.21 -38.47
CA LEU A 24 14.22 -31.75 -39.15
C LEU A 24 13.70 -33.18 -38.84
N GLY A 25 12.37 -33.31 -38.66
CA GLY A 25 11.74 -34.63 -38.46
C GLY A 25 10.23 -34.74 -38.74
N ARG A 26 9.81 -34.40 -39.97
CA ARG A 26 8.73 -35.01 -40.80
C ARG A 26 7.29 -35.17 -40.23
N ALA A 27 6.37 -34.54 -40.95
CA ALA A 27 4.93 -34.80 -41.01
C ALA A 27 4.57 -36.15 -41.69
N SER A 28 3.40 -36.69 -41.34
CA SER A 28 2.47 -37.54 -42.13
C SER A 28 1.23 -37.79 -41.24
N VAL A 29 0.07 -37.14 -41.44
CA VAL A 29 -1.00 -37.41 -42.42
C VAL A 29 -1.43 -38.88 -42.46
N LEU A 30 -2.59 -39.19 -41.85
CA LEU A 30 -3.62 -40.04 -42.46
C LEU A 30 -4.97 -39.84 -41.77
N ALA A 31 -5.94 -39.46 -42.59
CA ALA A 31 -7.34 -39.27 -42.26
C ALA A 31 -8.08 -40.62 -42.17
N PHE A 32 -9.10 -40.70 -41.32
CA PHE A 32 -10.14 -41.73 -41.41
C PHE A 32 -11.53 -41.10 -41.30
N ILE A 33 -12.46 -41.71 -42.03
CA ILE A 33 -13.70 -41.13 -42.60
C ILE A 33 -14.87 -41.16 -41.61
N ALA A 34 -15.78 -40.19 -41.80
CA ALA A 34 -17.03 -39.90 -41.10
C ALA A 34 -18.04 -41.05 -40.96
N SER A 35 -18.87 -41.00 -39.90
CA SER A 35 -20.33 -41.23 -40.02
C SER A 35 -21.14 -40.84 -38.77
N ARG A 36 -22.12 -39.94 -39.00
CA ARG A 36 -23.48 -39.83 -38.43
C ARG A 36 -23.72 -39.68 -36.91
N SER A 37 -24.05 -38.43 -36.55
CA SER A 37 -25.33 -38.00 -35.96
C SER A 37 -25.98 -38.88 -34.87
N THR A 38 -25.81 -38.46 -33.62
CA THR A 38 -26.93 -38.30 -32.67
C THR A 38 -26.69 -37.05 -31.84
N ARG A 39 -27.65 -36.12 -31.87
CA ARG A 39 -27.69 -34.94 -30.98
C ARG A 39 -28.28 -35.40 -29.64
N PRO A 40 -27.60 -35.26 -28.50
CA PRO A 40 -28.31 -35.29 -27.23
C PRO A 40 -28.98 -33.93 -27.04
N ILE A 41 -30.32 -33.94 -27.00
CA ILE A 41 -31.11 -32.82 -26.46
C ILE A 41 -30.91 -32.87 -24.94
N GLY A 42 -29.90 -32.14 -24.45
CA GLY A 42 -29.79 -31.81 -23.03
C GLY A 42 -30.70 -30.62 -22.69
N PRO A 43 -31.28 -30.55 -21.49
CA PRO A 43 -32.04 -29.37 -21.07
C PRO A 43 -31.12 -28.13 -21.07
N PRO A 44 -31.67 -26.91 -21.25
CA PRO A 44 -30.87 -25.70 -21.12
C PRO A 44 -30.31 -25.65 -19.70
N VAL A 45 -29.00 -25.83 -19.57
CA VAL A 45 -28.31 -25.50 -18.32
C VAL A 45 -28.55 -24.01 -18.13
N LEU A 46 -29.39 -23.66 -17.15
CA LEU A 46 -29.48 -22.29 -16.67
C LEU A 46 -28.06 -21.86 -16.39
N GLY A 47 -27.56 -20.93 -17.21
CA GLY A 47 -26.29 -20.29 -16.95
C GLY A 47 -26.38 -19.72 -15.55
N ASN A 48 -25.67 -20.35 -14.61
CA ASN A 48 -25.29 -19.73 -13.37
C ASN A 48 -24.50 -18.48 -13.75
N ARG A 49 -25.19 -17.36 -13.92
CA ARG A 49 -24.59 -16.05 -13.73
C ARG A 49 -24.27 -15.98 -12.25
N ALA A 50 -23.16 -16.61 -11.88
CA ALA A 50 -22.49 -16.31 -10.64
C ALA A 50 -22.12 -14.82 -10.74
N PHE A 51 -22.99 -13.97 -10.21
CA PHE A 51 -22.61 -12.63 -9.81
C PHE A 51 -21.71 -12.77 -8.58
N THR A 52 -20.51 -13.30 -8.78
CA THR A 52 -19.39 -13.06 -7.86
C THR A 52 -18.81 -11.70 -8.18
N SER A 53 -19.64 -10.66 -8.11
CA SER A 53 -19.13 -9.32 -7.89
C SER A 53 -18.84 -9.21 -6.40
N THR A 54 -17.83 -9.95 -5.94
CA THR A 54 -17.16 -9.59 -4.70
C THR A 54 -16.39 -8.33 -5.06
N SER A 55 -16.97 -7.18 -4.78
CA SER A 55 -16.20 -5.95 -4.74
C SER A 55 -15.09 -6.21 -3.74
N SER A 56 -13.88 -6.46 -4.25
CA SER A 56 -12.67 -6.39 -3.44
C SER A 56 -12.73 -5.03 -2.73
N LEU A 57 -12.56 -5.04 -1.41
CA LEU A 57 -12.42 -3.85 -0.58
C LEU A 57 -11.12 -3.18 -1.02
N HIS A 58 -11.17 -2.48 -2.15
CA HIS A 58 -10.00 -1.87 -2.75
C HIS A 58 -9.69 -0.58 -2.00
N ALA A 59 -8.49 -0.55 -1.41
CA ALA A 59 -7.90 0.47 -0.54
C ALA A 59 -8.27 0.34 0.95
N THR A 60 -7.60 -0.60 1.62
CA THR A 60 -7.46 -0.58 3.08
C THR A 60 -6.66 0.66 3.47
N ASN A 61 -7.29 1.59 4.17
CA ASN A 61 -6.63 2.71 4.83
C ASN A 61 -6.48 2.41 6.32
N PHE A 62 -5.68 3.19 7.02
CA PHE A 62 -5.52 3.11 8.47
C PHE A 62 -5.93 4.42 9.11
N LEU A 63 -6.84 4.35 10.07
CA LEU A 63 -7.28 5.48 10.86
C LEU A 63 -6.49 5.52 12.15
N LEU A 64 -5.84 6.65 12.40
CA LEU A 64 -5.22 6.95 13.68
C LEU A 64 -6.09 7.97 14.41
N LYS A 65 -6.60 7.60 15.58
CA LYS A 65 -7.33 8.48 16.49
C LYS A 65 -6.44 8.84 17.66
N TYR A 66 -6.48 10.11 18.04
CA TYR A 66 -5.84 10.64 19.24
C TYR A 66 -6.86 11.23 20.18
N ASP A 67 -6.63 11.03 21.47
CA ASP A 67 -7.30 11.72 22.56
C ASP A 67 -6.32 12.75 23.15
N TYR A 68 -6.78 13.99 23.33
CA TYR A 68 -5.97 15.06 23.89
C TYR A 68 -6.30 15.33 25.36
N VAL A 69 -5.33 15.95 26.05
CA VAL A 69 -5.57 16.55 27.37
C VAL A 69 -6.49 17.77 27.28
N PRO A 70 -7.27 18.09 28.33
CA PRO A 70 -8.12 19.29 28.36
C PRO A 70 -7.36 20.60 28.07
N ASP A 71 -6.10 20.69 28.52
CA ASP A 71 -5.26 21.90 28.40
C ASP A 71 -4.44 21.93 27.09
N VAL A 72 -4.90 21.26 26.04
CA VAL A 72 -4.14 21.05 24.80
C VAL A 72 -3.75 22.35 24.12
N LEU A 73 -4.56 23.41 24.21
CA LEU A 73 -4.27 24.69 23.56
C LEU A 73 -2.99 25.35 24.09
N GLU A 74 -2.76 25.26 25.39
CA GLU A 74 -1.60 25.87 26.05
C GLU A 74 -0.34 25.04 25.81
N LYS A 75 -0.45 23.71 25.88
CA LYS A 75 0.70 22.80 25.80
C LYS A 75 1.18 22.56 24.38
N ARG A 76 0.30 22.63 23.37
CA ARG A 76 0.64 22.24 21.99
C ARG A 76 1.47 23.26 21.22
N GLY A 77 1.47 24.53 21.64
CA GLY A 77 2.07 25.64 20.88
C GLY A 77 3.50 25.37 20.39
N PRO A 78 4.45 25.00 21.27
CA PRO A 78 5.84 24.73 20.90
C PRO A 78 6.02 23.50 20.00
N TYR A 79 5.17 22.49 20.16
CA TYR A 79 5.33 21.17 19.54
C TYR A 79 4.54 21.00 18.25
N ARG A 80 3.58 21.90 17.99
CA ARG A 80 2.68 21.85 16.83
C ARG A 80 3.42 21.85 15.51
N ALA A 81 4.51 22.61 15.40
CA ALA A 81 5.29 22.67 14.16
C ALA A 81 5.89 21.29 13.82
N GLY A 82 6.58 20.65 14.78
CA GLY A 82 7.16 19.32 14.59
C GLY A 82 6.11 18.25 14.26
N HIS A 83 4.99 18.24 14.99
CA HIS A 83 3.86 17.35 14.71
C HIS A 83 3.32 17.51 13.27
N LEU A 84 3.12 18.76 12.82
CA LEU A 84 2.62 19.04 11.47
C LEU A 84 3.66 18.73 10.39
N ASP A 85 4.94 18.93 10.65
CA ASP A 85 5.99 18.67 9.66
C ASP A 85 6.16 17.16 9.40
N LEU A 86 6.01 16.31 10.42
CA LEU A 86 5.92 14.85 10.24
C LEU A 86 4.73 14.47 9.35
N ALA A 87 3.56 15.06 9.61
CA ALA A 87 2.36 14.78 8.82
C ALA A 87 2.55 15.23 7.36
N LYS A 88 3.12 16.42 7.14
CA LYS A 88 3.42 16.93 5.78
C LYS A 88 4.42 16.06 5.05
N GLN A 89 5.45 15.56 5.72
CA GLN A 89 6.41 14.66 5.12
C GLN A 89 5.71 13.38 4.63
N LEU A 90 4.91 12.74 5.49
CA LEU A 90 4.17 11.53 5.11
C LEU A 90 3.14 11.79 4.01
N ILE A 91 2.54 13.00 3.96
CA ILE A 91 1.67 13.41 2.85
C ILE A 91 2.48 13.52 1.55
N SER A 92 3.68 14.11 1.59
CA SER A 92 4.53 14.23 0.40
C SER A 92 5.00 12.88 -0.16
N GLU A 93 5.12 11.88 0.72
CA GLU A 93 5.43 10.49 0.36
C GLU A 93 4.20 9.70 -0.11
N GLY A 94 2.99 10.27 -0.03
CA GLY A 94 1.73 9.58 -0.32
C GLY A 94 1.34 8.51 0.72
N ARG A 95 1.98 8.54 1.90
CA ARG A 95 1.73 7.59 3.00
C ARG A 95 0.65 8.09 3.97
N CYS A 96 0.38 9.39 3.98
CA CYS A 96 -0.72 10.01 4.71
C CYS A 96 -1.63 10.74 3.72
N LEU A 97 -2.94 10.49 3.80
CA LEU A 97 -3.94 11.11 2.92
C LEU A 97 -4.43 12.44 3.48
N SER A 98 -4.73 12.48 4.78
CA SER A 98 -5.18 13.68 5.48
C SER A 98 -5.10 13.50 6.99
N GLY A 99 -5.16 14.61 7.71
CA GLY A 99 -5.40 14.57 9.13
C GLY A 99 -5.65 15.93 9.74
N GLY A 100 -6.26 15.94 10.93
CA GLY A 100 -6.68 17.16 11.59
C GLY A 100 -7.26 16.93 12.97
N PRO A 101 -7.53 18.03 13.71
CA PRO A 101 -8.16 17.96 15.02
C PRO A 101 -9.61 17.48 14.94
N THR A 102 -10.08 16.80 15.97
CA THR A 102 -11.45 16.28 16.11
C THR A 102 -12.10 16.75 17.42
N GLY A 103 -13.44 16.72 17.38
CA GLY A 103 -14.38 16.77 18.52
C GLY A 103 -15.70 17.44 18.13
N ASP A 104 -16.34 18.11 19.08
CA ASP A 104 -17.72 18.58 18.92
C ASP A 104 -17.90 19.67 17.84
N PRO A 105 -19.08 19.72 17.17
CA PRO A 105 -19.37 20.77 16.20
C PRO A 105 -19.25 22.18 16.81
N GLY A 106 -18.51 23.07 16.15
CA GLY A 106 -18.30 24.44 16.61
C GLY A 106 -17.29 24.59 17.75
N MET A 107 -16.51 23.55 18.02
CA MET A 107 -15.49 23.56 19.07
C MET A 107 -14.39 24.62 18.87
N GLU A 108 -14.02 25.25 19.97
CA GLU A 108 -12.82 26.10 20.06
C GLU A 108 -11.59 25.29 20.54
N ILE A 109 -11.83 24.29 21.39
CA ILE A 109 -10.80 23.41 21.96
C ILE A 109 -10.95 22.00 21.39
N PRO A 110 -9.96 21.47 20.66
CA PRO A 110 -10.02 20.10 20.14
C PRO A 110 -9.88 19.07 21.24
N THR A 111 -10.73 18.04 21.20
CA THR A 111 -10.68 16.90 22.14
C THR A 111 -9.75 15.80 21.64
N GLY A 112 -9.42 15.82 20.34
CA GLY A 112 -8.55 14.81 19.75
C GLY A 112 -8.02 15.20 18.36
N ALA A 113 -7.50 14.21 17.66
CA ALA A 113 -7.20 14.30 16.24
C ALA A 113 -7.47 12.98 15.52
N LEU A 114 -7.64 13.08 14.20
CA LEU A 114 -7.80 11.95 13.30
C LEU A 114 -6.84 12.10 12.13
N PHE A 115 -6.15 11.02 11.78
CA PHE A 115 -5.31 10.92 10.59
C PHE A 115 -5.69 9.69 9.78
N VAL A 116 -5.55 9.78 8.47
CA VAL A 116 -5.82 8.70 7.51
C VAL A 116 -4.52 8.37 6.78
N PHE A 117 -4.02 7.16 6.98
CA PHE A 117 -2.80 6.64 6.34
C PHE A 117 -3.13 5.58 5.31
N THR A 118 -2.24 5.39 4.34
CA THR A 118 -2.34 4.33 3.33
C THR A 118 -1.68 3.02 3.79
N ASP A 119 -0.90 3.08 4.86
CA ASP A 119 -0.10 1.96 5.36
C ASP A 119 0.00 1.97 6.90
N LEU A 120 0.04 0.78 7.50
CA LEU A 120 0.09 0.60 8.95
C LEU A 120 1.43 1.05 9.54
N ASP A 121 2.53 0.80 8.83
CA ASP A 121 3.86 1.20 9.28
C ASP A 121 4.01 2.72 9.28
N ALA A 122 3.39 3.41 8.31
CA ALA A 122 3.33 4.87 8.29
C ALA A 122 2.63 5.42 9.55
N ALA A 123 1.48 4.85 9.92
CA ALA A 123 0.75 5.26 11.11
C ALA A 123 1.57 5.03 12.38
N LYS A 124 2.22 3.87 12.52
CA LYS A 124 3.09 3.57 13.67
C LYS A 124 4.31 4.48 13.75
N THR A 125 4.93 4.78 12.61
CA THR A 125 6.07 5.69 12.53
C THR A 125 5.66 7.10 12.94
N PHE A 126 4.49 7.57 12.50
CA PHE A 126 3.95 8.86 12.91
C PHE A 126 3.75 8.93 14.43
N VAL A 127 3.09 7.93 15.02
CA VAL A 127 2.89 7.82 16.47
C VAL A 127 4.23 7.81 17.21
N ALA A 128 5.19 7.00 16.77
CA ALA A 128 6.48 6.88 17.45
C ALA A 128 7.32 8.18 17.39
N GLY A 129 7.15 9.00 16.34
CA GLY A 129 7.88 10.25 16.16
C GLY A 129 7.14 11.49 16.67
N ASP A 130 5.89 11.36 17.10
CA ASP A 130 5.03 12.51 17.42
C ASP A 130 5.46 13.20 18.74
N PRO A 131 5.89 14.47 18.71
CA PRO A 131 6.23 15.22 19.92
C PRO A 131 5.06 15.34 20.90
N TYR A 132 3.81 15.25 20.43
CA TYR A 132 2.66 15.29 21.33
C TYR A 132 2.56 14.06 22.23
N ILE A 133 3.08 12.91 21.81
CA ILE A 133 3.11 11.70 22.64
C ILE A 133 4.26 11.81 23.65
N GLU A 134 5.44 12.24 23.21
CA GLU A 134 6.61 12.42 24.08
C GLU A 134 6.32 13.42 25.21
N HIS A 135 5.60 14.50 24.91
CA HIS A 135 5.26 15.55 25.89
C HIS A 135 3.91 15.33 26.60
N GLY A 136 3.27 14.18 26.43
CA GLY A 136 2.04 13.82 27.15
C GLY A 136 0.84 14.70 26.84
N ILE A 137 0.79 15.27 25.64
CA ILE A 137 -0.36 16.05 25.13
C ILE A 137 -1.45 15.09 24.66
N VAL A 138 -1.04 13.96 24.08
CA VAL A 138 -1.91 12.84 23.71
C VAL A 138 -2.02 11.90 24.91
N THR A 139 -3.24 11.67 25.38
CA THR A 139 -3.54 10.76 26.50
C THR A 139 -3.76 9.32 26.05
N GLY A 140 -4.19 9.14 24.80
CA GLY A 140 -4.48 7.85 24.20
C GLY A 140 -4.43 7.91 22.69
N HIS A 141 -4.09 6.79 22.07
CA HIS A 141 -4.17 6.63 20.62
C HIS A 141 -4.67 5.25 20.24
N SER A 142 -5.41 5.16 19.14
CA SER A 142 -5.81 3.89 18.52
C SER A 142 -5.55 3.91 17.03
N ILE A 143 -5.08 2.78 16.49
CA ILE A 143 -4.94 2.57 15.05
C ILE A 143 -5.94 1.50 14.64
N GLU A 144 -6.83 1.85 13.72
CA GLU A 144 -7.88 0.97 13.21
C GLU A 144 -7.73 0.80 11.71
N GLU A 145 -7.88 -0.43 11.23
CA GLU A 145 -7.98 -0.72 9.80
C GLU A 145 -9.34 -0.25 9.28
N TRP A 146 -9.33 0.53 8.20
CA TRP A 146 -10.52 1.09 7.59
C TRP A 146 -10.65 0.68 6.12
N ASN A 147 -11.63 -0.19 5.88
CA ASN A 147 -11.97 -0.66 4.55
C ASN A 147 -12.83 0.40 3.84
N VAL A 148 -12.23 1.11 2.89
CA VAL A 148 -12.92 2.15 2.15
C VAL A 148 -13.85 1.52 1.12
N VAL A 149 -15.15 1.79 1.26
CA VAL A 149 -16.19 1.30 0.33
C VAL A 149 -16.61 2.39 -0.65
N VAL A 150 -16.54 3.66 -0.23
CA VAL A 150 -16.92 4.82 -1.02
C VAL A 150 -15.86 5.89 -0.84
N GLN A 151 -15.34 6.41 -1.94
CA GLN A 151 -14.41 7.52 -1.97
C GLN A 151 -14.68 8.41 -3.18
N LYS A 152 -14.25 9.67 -3.09
CA LYS A 152 -14.29 10.60 -4.22
C LYS A 152 -13.26 10.16 -5.26
N GLU A 153 -13.64 10.16 -6.53
CA GLU A 153 -12.73 9.98 -7.67
C GLU A 153 -11.75 11.16 -7.83
#